data_AF-A0A432QSV9-F1
#
_entry.id   AF-A0A432QSV9-F1
#
_cell.length_a   1.000
_cell.length_b   1.000
_cell.length_c   1.000
_cell.angle_alpha   90.00
_cell.angle_beta   90.00
_cell.angle_gamma   90.00
#
_symmetry.space_group_name_H-M   'P 1'
#
loop_
_entity.id
_entity.type
_entity.pdbx_description
1 polymer ?
#
loop_
_entity_poly.entity_id
_entity_poly.type
_entity_poly.pdbx_seq_one_letter_code
_entity_poly.pdbx_strand_id
1 'polypeptide(L)'
;MIQNLKCRFRYLILFWIFFAPWAFYSYFLGDNSLSTYRKLKETYKELKKEENYWKNRNEILKERITAFEKNKDFYYQKLAREMLLKGKKDKEEVILFVK
;
A
#
# COMPACT_ATOMS: atom_id res chain seq x y z
N MET A 1 1.15 69.22 -12.43
CA MET A 1 -0.16 69.27 -11.76
C MET A 1 -0.69 67.85 -11.61
N ILE A 2 -1.02 67.45 -10.38
CA ILE A 2 -1.14 66.07 -9.90
C ILE A 2 -2.54 65.51 -10.19
N GLN A 3 -2.79 65.02 -11.40
CA GLN A 3 -4.14 64.55 -11.75
C GLN A 3 -4.28 63.12 -12.28
N ASN A 4 -3.22 62.31 -12.40
CA ASN A 4 -3.36 60.94 -12.95
C ASN A 4 -2.85 59.78 -12.08
N LEU A 5 -2.54 60.02 -10.80
CA LEU A 5 -2.13 58.96 -9.87
C LEU A 5 -3.31 58.16 -9.30
N LYS A 6 -4.47 58.80 -9.08
CA LYS A 6 -5.65 58.15 -8.47
C LYS A 6 -6.25 57.05 -9.36
N CYS A 7 -6.32 57.24 -10.67
CA CYS A 7 -6.82 56.20 -11.59
C CYS A 7 -5.88 54.99 -11.64
N ARG A 8 -4.56 55.19 -11.68
CA ARG A 8 -3.57 54.09 -11.65
C ARG A 8 -3.65 53.27 -10.38
N PHE A 9 -3.90 53.90 -9.22
CA PHE A 9 -4.03 53.20 -7.94
C PHE A 9 -5.29 52.31 -7.89
N ARG A 10 -6.40 52.74 -8.49
CA ARG A 10 -7.63 51.92 -8.58
C ARG A 10 -7.40 50.65 -9.40
N TYR A 11 -6.70 50.74 -10.53
CA TYR A 11 -6.35 49.56 -11.33
C TYR A 11 -5.38 48.63 -10.60
N LEU A 12 -4.44 49.19 -9.83
CA LEU A 12 -3.53 48.39 -8.99
C LEU A 12 -4.31 47.62 -7.93
N ILE A 13 -5.27 48.27 -7.26
CA ILE A 13 -6.14 47.62 -6.26
C ILE A 13 -7.00 46.53 -6.91
N LEU A 14 -7.63 46.82 -8.05
CA LEU A 14 -8.42 45.82 -8.79
C LEU A 14 -7.55 44.63 -9.20
N PHE A 15 -6.35 44.87 -9.71
CA PHE A 15 -5.39 43.81 -10.04
C PHE A 15 -5.11 42.93 -8.81
N TRP A 16 -4.78 43.52 -7.65
CA TRP A 16 -4.51 42.75 -6.44
C TRP A 16 -5.73 42.01 -5.89
N ILE A 17 -6.94 42.56 -6.04
CA ILE A 17 -8.18 41.89 -5.62
C ILE A 17 -8.43 40.61 -6.41
N PHE A 18 -8.12 40.59 -7.71
CA PHE A 18 -8.28 39.38 -8.52
C PHE A 18 -7.04 38.46 -8.46
N PHE A 19 -5.84 39.05 -8.43
CA PHE A 19 -4.60 38.30 -8.45
C PHE A 19 -4.29 37.62 -7.11
N ALA A 20 -4.51 38.28 -5.97
CA ALA A 20 -4.15 37.70 -4.67
C ALA A 20 -4.96 36.42 -4.34
N PRO A 21 -6.30 36.37 -4.54
CA PRO A 21 -7.06 35.13 -4.38
C PRO A 21 -6.64 34.04 -5.37
N TRP A 22 -6.38 34.40 -6.64
CA TRP A 22 -5.93 33.45 -7.65
C TRP A 22 -4.55 32.85 -7.32
N ALA A 23 -3.59 33.70 -6.91
CA ALA A 23 -2.26 33.28 -6.52
C ALA A 23 -2.28 32.44 -5.23
N PHE A 24 -3.09 32.85 -4.24
CA PHE A 24 -3.28 32.08 -3.01
C PHE A 24 -3.91 30.71 -3.29
N TYR A 25 -4.99 30.66 -4.08
CA TYR A 25 -5.62 29.42 -4.48
C TYR A 25 -4.64 28.52 -5.25
N SER A 26 -3.93 29.06 -6.23
CA SER A 26 -2.96 28.28 -7.02
C SER A 26 -1.82 27.72 -6.16
N TYR A 27 -1.33 28.48 -5.18
CA TYR A 27 -0.22 28.07 -4.32
C TYR A 27 -0.63 27.08 -3.21
N PHE A 28 -1.82 27.24 -2.62
CA PHE A 28 -2.29 26.41 -1.50
C PHE A 28 -3.24 25.27 -1.89
N LEU A 29 -4.04 25.46 -2.93
CA LEU A 29 -5.15 24.56 -3.34
C LEU A 29 -5.03 24.02 -4.77
N GLY A 30 -4.13 24.57 -5.60
CA GLY A 30 -3.87 24.06 -6.95
C GLY A 30 -3.24 22.66 -6.96
N ASP A 31 -3.20 22.01 -8.11
CA ASP A 31 -2.72 20.64 -8.24
C ASP A 31 -1.24 20.49 -7.82
N ASN A 32 -0.40 21.51 -8.06
CA ASN A 32 1.00 21.57 -7.61
C ASN A 32 1.20 22.33 -6.29
N SER A 33 0.16 22.38 -5.45
CA SER A 33 0.19 23.13 -4.19
C SER A 33 0.91 22.40 -3.06
N LEU A 34 1.20 23.15 -2.00
CA LEU A 34 1.71 22.61 -0.74
C LEU A 34 0.79 21.51 -0.15
N SER A 35 -0.52 21.61 -0.39
CA SER A 35 -1.48 20.62 0.10
C SER A 35 -1.31 19.27 -0.61
N THR A 36 -1.11 19.28 -1.93
CA THR A 36 -0.83 18.07 -2.72
C THR A 36 0.50 17.44 -2.30
N TYR A 37 1.54 18.26 -2.06
CA TYR A 37 2.82 17.74 -1.59
C TYR A 37 2.71 17.02 -0.24
N ARG A 38 1.92 17.57 0.70
CA ARG A 38 1.67 16.90 1.99
C ARG A 38 0.93 15.58 1.82
N LYS A 39 -0.13 15.56 1.01
CA LYS A 39 -0.87 14.32 0.70
C LYS A 39 0.05 13.28 0.08
N LEU A 40 0.85 13.67 -0.91
CA LEU A 40 1.79 12.77 -1.58
C LEU A 40 2.82 12.19 -0.60
N LYS A 41 3.32 13.01 0.34
CA LYS A 41 4.23 12.56 1.40
C LYS A 41 3.56 11.56 2.35
N GLU A 42 2.30 11.77 2.71
CA GLU A 42 1.53 10.84 3.54
C GLU A 42 1.28 9.52 2.81
N THR A 43 0.80 9.59 1.56
CA THR A 43 0.60 8.41 0.71
C THR A 43 1.91 7.63 0.53
N TYR A 44 3.03 8.29 0.30
CA TYR A 44 4.33 7.64 0.22
C TYR A 44 4.70 6.90 1.52
N LYS A 45 4.42 7.51 2.67
CA LYS A 45 4.68 6.90 3.98
C LYS A 45 3.80 5.66 4.21
N GLU A 46 2.54 5.71 3.79
CA GLU A 46 1.61 4.57 3.86
C GLU A 46 2.04 3.44 2.95
N LEU A 47 2.31 3.73 1.67
CA LEU A 47 2.81 2.75 0.70
C LEU A 47 4.11 2.09 1.18
N LYS A 48 5.02 2.86 1.78
CA LYS A 48 6.26 2.30 2.35
C LYS A 48 6.01 1.39 3.54
N LYS A 49 4.96 1.64 4.34
CA LYS A 49 4.57 0.72 5.42
C LYS A 49 3.99 -0.57 4.86
N GLU A 50 3.13 -0.47 3.85
CA GLU A 50 2.55 -1.64 3.19
C GLU A 50 3.62 -2.50 2.52
N GLU A 51 4.56 -1.88 1.80
CA GLU A 51 5.70 -2.57 1.20
C GLU A 51 6.48 -3.39 2.23
N ASN A 52 6.83 -2.78 3.37
CA ASN A 52 7.54 -3.46 4.45
C ASN A 52 6.71 -4.59 5.08
N TYR A 53 5.40 -4.39 5.25
CA TYR A 53 4.50 -5.42 5.75
C TYR A 53 4.48 -6.64 4.81
N TRP A 54 4.28 -6.42 3.52
CA TRP A 54 4.27 -7.49 2.52
C TRP A 54 5.61 -8.21 2.40
N LYS A 55 6.72 -7.47 2.48
CA LYS A 55 8.06 -8.04 2.49
C LYS A 55 8.26 -9.01 3.66
N ASN A 56 7.89 -8.60 4.87
CA ASN A 56 7.98 -9.45 6.06
C ASN A 56 7.07 -10.68 5.95
N ARG A 57 5.82 -10.50 5.48
CA ARG A 57 4.90 -11.63 5.25
C ARG A 57 5.46 -12.65 4.25
N ASN A 58 6.08 -12.18 3.16
CA ASN A 58 6.72 -13.04 2.18
C ASN A 58 7.91 -13.79 2.76
N GLU A 59 8.72 -13.15 3.60
CA GLU A 59 9.85 -13.79 4.28
C GLU A 59 9.38 -14.93 5.19
N ILE A 60 8.38 -14.67 6.03
CA ILE A 60 7.77 -15.70 6.90
C ILE A 60 7.20 -16.87 6.08
N LEU A 61 6.51 -16.57 4.96
CA LEU A 61 5.97 -17.61 4.09
C LEU A 61 7.09 -18.44 3.44
N LYS A 62 8.17 -17.79 3.00
CA LYS A 62 9.32 -18.45 2.41
C LYS A 62 10.00 -19.39 3.42
N GLU A 63 10.17 -18.95 4.66
CA GLU A 63 10.69 -19.79 5.75
C GLU A 63 9.79 -21.00 6.01
N ARG A 64 8.46 -20.78 6.06
CA ARG A 64 7.50 -21.87 6.24
C ARG A 64 7.55 -22.88 5.10
N ILE A 65 7.58 -22.43 3.85
CA ILE A 65 7.71 -23.30 2.68
C ILE A 65 9.00 -24.10 2.76
N THR A 66 10.12 -23.45 3.09
CA THR A 66 11.41 -24.12 3.25
C THR A 66 11.37 -25.17 4.36
N ALA A 67 10.70 -24.86 5.48
CA ALA A 67 10.51 -25.81 6.57
C ALA A 67 9.62 -26.99 6.16
N PHE A 68 8.57 -26.76 5.36
CA PHE A 68 7.73 -27.82 4.80
C PHE A 68 8.50 -28.70 3.81
N GLU A 69 9.33 -28.12 2.95
CA GLU A 69 10.18 -28.86 2.01
C GLU A 69 11.19 -29.75 2.75
N LYS A 70 11.86 -29.21 3.78
CA LYS A 70 12.79 -29.99 4.61
C LYS A 70 12.13 -31.15 5.35
N ASN A 71 10.88 -30.96 5.77
CA ASN A 71 10.12 -31.96 6.53
C ASN A 71 9.10 -32.72 5.67
N LYS A 72 9.22 -32.64 4.34
CA LYS A 72 8.25 -33.19 3.40
C LYS A 72 7.96 -34.66 3.70
N ASP A 73 9.01 -35.45 3.86
CA ASP A 73 8.90 -36.89 4.10
C ASP A 73 8.20 -37.21 5.42
N PHE A 74 8.50 -36.44 6.48
CA PHE A 74 7.82 -36.57 7.76
C PHE A 74 6.31 -36.33 7.62
N TYR A 75 5.91 -35.29 6.87
CA TYR A 75 4.49 -35.00 6.66
C TYR A 75 3.80 -36.07 5.80
N TYR A 76 4.45 -36.60 4.76
CA TYR A 76 3.91 -37.71 3.98
C TYR A 76 3.78 -38.99 4.80
N GLN A 77 4.77 -39.33 5.62
CA GLN A 77 4.72 -40.49 6.51
C GLN A 77 3.61 -40.34 7.55
N LYS A 78 3.46 -39.15 8.13
CA LYS A 78 2.36 -38.86 9.06
C LYS A 78 1.00 -39.01 8.38
N LEU A 79 0.84 -38.45 7.19
CA LEU A 79 -0.39 -38.58 6.40
C LEU A 79 -0.70 -40.05 6.09
N ALA A 80 0.30 -40.82 5.63
CA ALA A 80 0.15 -42.23 5.36
C ALA A 80 -0.31 -43.01 6.61
N ARG A 81 0.26 -42.69 7.78
CA ARG A 81 -0.13 -43.32 9.05
C ARG A 81 -1.56 -42.97 9.47
N GLU A 82 -1.97 -41.71 9.33
CA GLU A 82 -3.35 -41.29 9.65
C GLU A 82 -4.37 -41.93 8.71
N MET A 83 -4.04 -41.99 7.42
CA MET A 83 -4.87 -42.63 6.39
C MET A 83 -5.00 -44.15 6.64
N LEU A 84 -3.93 -44.82 7.05
CA LEU A 84 -3.99 -46.22 7.49
C LEU A 84 -4.84 -46.42 8.76
N LEU A 85 -4.76 -45.50 9.73
CA LEU A 85 -5.57 -45.56 10.95
C LEU A 85 -7.06 -45.35 10.65
N LYS A 86 -7.40 -44.44 9.72
CA LYS A 86 -8.78 -44.23 9.25
C LYS A 86 -9.31 -45.44 8.50
N GLY A 87 -8.57 -45.98 7.53
CA GLY A 87 -8.98 -47.19 6.80
C GLY A 87 -9.23 -48.38 7.73
N LYS A 88 -8.45 -48.52 8.82
CA LYS A 88 -8.69 -49.54 9.85
C LYS A 88 -9.94 -49.30 10.72
N LYS A 89 -10.32 -48.05 10.97
CA LYS A 89 -11.49 -47.69 11.78
C LYS A 89 -12.79 -47.73 10.99
N ASP A 90 -12.77 -47.17 9.78
CA ASP A 90 -13.97 -46.90 8.99
C ASP A 90 -14.22 -47.95 7.88
N LYS A 91 -13.36 -48.99 7.80
CA LYS A 91 -13.39 -50.05 6.75
C LYS A 91 -13.37 -49.51 5.31
N GLU A 92 -12.84 -48.31 5.11
CA GLU A 92 -12.65 -47.72 3.78
C GLU A 92 -11.35 -48.24 3.16
N GLU A 93 -11.38 -48.60 1.86
CA GLU A 93 -10.19 -48.93 1.09
C GLU A 93 -9.36 -47.66 0.85
N VAL A 94 -8.18 -47.61 1.47
CA VAL A 94 -7.28 -46.46 1.35
C VAL A 94 -6.10 -46.83 0.46
N ILE A 95 -6.09 -46.31 -0.77
CA ILE A 95 -4.98 -46.46 -1.71
C ILE A 95 -4.05 -45.26 -1.58
N LEU A 96 -2.89 -45.46 -0.96
CA LEU A 96 -1.83 -44.45 -0.86
C LEU A 96 -0.89 -44.58 -2.06
N PHE A 97 -1.07 -43.73 -3.07
CA PHE A 97 -0.09 -43.55 -4.13
C PHE A 97 1.04 -42.65 -3.62
N VAL A 98 2.08 -43.25 -3.04
CA VAL A 98 3.34 -42.55 -2.76
C VAL A 98 4.31 -42.97 -3.86
N LYS A 99 4.81 -42.00 -4.63
CA LYS A 99 5.77 -42.23 -5.71
C LYS A 99 7.19 -42.33 -5.15
#